data_AF-A0A9D6WNR7-F1
#
_entry.id   AF-A0A9D6WNR7-F1
#
_cell.length_a   1.000
_cell.length_b   1.000
_cell.length_c   1.000
_cell.angle_alpha   90.00
_cell.angle_beta   90.00
_cell.angle_gamma   90.00
#
_symmetry.space_group_name_H-M   'P 1'
#
loop_
_entity.id
_entity.type
_entity.pdbx_description
1 polymer ?
#
loop_
_entity_poly.entity_id
_entity_poly.type
_entity_poly.pdbx_seq_one_letter_code
_entity_poly.pdbx_strand_id
1 'polypeptide(L)'
;RLFDEILSEVLGLGPIERLLQDVTVDEVMVNGPRKIYVERHGKIERVALVDGNFEFGDVGVLLNLPNTRTIADAAGENTDIDEELLDGIMPSHSSGIKVLLAPVRPELAGLVKVDQLKQIFDILTKTYVYTVIDLWKSFQDATIFFLDTADLIILVAATDIPSIKNAKLFFELTEQLQYRPEKVLLILNREDGRSSISPKDIEASIKHPIGALIPKDERTTLFSMQRGMPFVTTQRTVPLAQAIVALARTALQRIAPEKAAVSPSPKPSPQSKETTPSKNGLFSRK
;
A
#
# COMPACT_ATOMS: atom_id res chain seq x y z
N ARG A 1 -18.38 0.05 -19.42
CA ARG A 1 -18.14 -1.42 -19.52
C ARG A 1 -18.09 -1.86 -20.98
N LEU A 2 -19.20 -1.88 -21.72
CA LEU A 2 -19.18 -2.27 -23.15
C LEU A 2 -18.40 -1.27 -24.02
N PHE A 3 -18.53 0.03 -23.76
CA PHE A 3 -17.73 1.06 -24.45
C PHE A 3 -16.23 0.98 -24.15
N ASP A 4 -15.85 0.63 -22.91
CA ASP A 4 -14.45 0.52 -22.50
C ASP A 4 -13.81 -0.75 -23.09
N GLU A 5 -14.57 -1.85 -23.17
CA GLU A 5 -14.12 -3.11 -23.80
C GLU A 5 -13.91 -2.93 -25.32
N ILE A 6 -14.80 -2.19 -25.99
CA ILE A 6 -14.67 -1.88 -27.42
C ILE A 6 -13.48 -0.92 -27.67
N LEU A 7 -13.24 0.06 -26.79
CA LEU A 7 -12.05 0.93 -26.92
C LEU A 7 -10.74 0.14 -26.76
N SER A 8 -10.69 -0.79 -25.80
CA SER A 8 -9.53 -1.67 -25.58
C SER A 8 -9.23 -2.59 -26.77
N GLU A 9 -10.24 -3.08 -27.48
CA GLU A 9 -10.05 -3.85 -28.72
C GLU A 9 -9.53 -3.00 -29.87
N VAL A 10 -9.92 -1.73 -29.95
CA VAL A 10 -9.51 -0.80 -31.03
C VAL A 10 -8.10 -0.25 -30.82
N LEU A 11 -7.68 -0.01 -29.57
CA LEU A 11 -6.36 0.55 -29.24
C LEU A 11 -5.28 -0.52 -29.00
N GLY A 12 -5.64 -1.78 -28.75
CA GLY A 12 -4.70 -2.91 -28.64
C GLY A 12 -3.79 -2.90 -27.40
N LEU A 13 -3.97 -1.96 -26.47
CA LEU A 13 -3.10 -1.79 -25.28
C LEU A 13 -3.63 -2.54 -24.04
N GLY A 14 -4.83 -3.12 -24.13
CA GLY A 14 -5.36 -4.04 -23.13
C GLY A 14 -5.35 -3.48 -21.69
N PRO A 15 -4.89 -4.25 -20.68
CA PRO A 15 -4.94 -3.84 -19.26
C PRO A 15 -4.24 -2.52 -18.91
N ILE A 16 -3.33 -2.04 -19.76
CA ILE A 16 -2.52 -0.84 -19.53
C ILE A 16 -3.26 0.44 -19.95
N GLU A 17 -4.31 0.33 -20.77
CA GLU A 17 -5.04 1.48 -21.30
C GLU A 17 -5.56 2.42 -20.20
N ARG A 18 -6.06 1.87 -19.09
CA ARG A 18 -6.52 2.67 -17.95
C ARG A 18 -5.40 3.48 -17.29
N LEU A 19 -4.17 2.97 -17.30
CA LEU A 19 -3.02 3.68 -16.76
C LEU A 19 -2.62 4.82 -17.70
N LEU A 20 -2.70 4.59 -19.01
CA LEU A 20 -2.39 5.62 -20.01
C LEU A 20 -3.46 6.72 -20.11
N GLN A 21 -4.70 6.42 -19.76
CA GLN A 21 -5.80 7.41 -19.71
C GLN A 21 -5.80 8.26 -18.44
N ASP A 22 -5.04 7.86 -17.42
CA ASP A 22 -4.99 8.55 -16.15
C ASP A 22 -4.01 9.73 -16.23
N VAL A 23 -4.55 10.95 -16.19
CA VAL A 23 -3.80 12.21 -16.36
C VAL A 23 -2.77 12.48 -15.26
N THR A 24 -2.78 11.70 -14.18
CA THR A 24 -1.76 11.80 -13.12
C THR A 24 -0.61 10.81 -13.31
N VAL A 25 -0.66 9.96 -14.35
CA VAL A 25 0.46 9.10 -14.78
C VAL A 25 1.36 9.88 -15.72
N ASP A 26 2.64 9.98 -15.36
CA ASP A 26 3.68 10.57 -16.19
C ASP A 26 4.22 9.54 -17.19
N GLU A 27 4.48 8.30 -16.74
CA GLU A 27 5.03 7.23 -17.57
C GLU A 27 4.52 5.84 -17.14
N VAL A 28 4.38 4.91 -18.09
CA VAL A 28 4.11 3.49 -17.82
C VAL A 28 5.21 2.63 -18.44
N MET A 29 6.01 1.98 -17.61
CA MET A 29 7.08 1.08 -18.06
C MET A 29 6.64 -0.38 -17.92
N VAL A 30 6.85 -1.18 -18.96
CA VAL A 30 6.38 -2.58 -19.01
C VAL A 30 7.57 -3.52 -19.24
N ASN A 31 8.00 -4.21 -18.18
CA ASN A 31 9.07 -5.22 -18.23
C ASN A 31 8.52 -6.66 -18.24
N GLY A 32 7.22 -6.83 -18.48
CA GLY A 32 6.53 -8.11 -18.60
C GLY A 32 5.07 -8.05 -18.12
N PRO A 33 4.29 -9.13 -18.30
CA PRO A 33 2.85 -9.15 -18.05
C PRO A 33 2.44 -8.91 -16.58
N ARG A 34 3.39 -8.98 -15.64
CA ARG A 34 3.20 -8.68 -14.21
C ARG A 34 4.18 -7.63 -13.66
N LYS A 35 5.03 -7.06 -14.53
CA LYS A 35 6.05 -6.07 -14.16
C LYS A 35 5.73 -4.78 -14.89
N ILE A 36 4.67 -4.13 -14.43
CA ILE A 36 4.23 -2.83 -14.93
C ILE A 36 4.56 -1.83 -13.84
N TYR A 37 5.36 -0.84 -14.17
CA TYR A 37 5.70 0.28 -13.30
C TYR A 37 4.94 1.50 -13.79
N VAL A 38 4.39 2.26 -12.86
CA VAL A 38 3.65 3.48 -13.14
C VAL A 38 4.40 4.60 -12.46
N GLU A 39 4.74 5.63 -13.22
CA GLU A 39 5.30 6.86 -12.70
C GLU A 39 4.20 7.89 -12.50
N ARG A 40 4.15 8.50 -11.32
CA ARG A 40 3.29 9.64 -11.02
C ARG A 40 4.05 10.68 -10.25
N HIS A 41 3.88 11.94 -10.64
CA HIS A 41 4.59 13.08 -10.08
C HIS A 41 6.13 12.89 -10.06
N GLY A 42 6.69 12.32 -11.12
CA GLY A 42 8.13 12.09 -11.24
C GLY A 42 8.67 10.91 -10.42
N LYS A 43 7.81 10.04 -9.87
CA LYS A 43 8.19 8.89 -9.04
C LYS A 43 7.51 7.60 -9.47
N ILE A 44 8.29 6.53 -9.62
CA ILE A 44 7.75 5.19 -9.83
C ILE A 44 7.00 4.75 -8.56
N GLU A 45 5.73 4.35 -8.71
CA GLU A 45 4.88 3.78 -7.66
C GLU A 45 5.41 2.41 -7.21
N ARG A 46 6.44 2.43 -6.37
CA ARG A 46 7.00 1.26 -5.71
C ARG A 46 6.39 1.11 -4.32
N VAL A 47 6.17 -0.14 -3.91
CA VAL A 47 5.67 -0.49 -2.57
C VAL A 47 6.72 -1.31 -1.84
N ALA A 48 7.06 -0.86 -0.63
CA ALA A 48 7.84 -1.62 0.33
C ALA A 48 6.90 -2.33 1.31
N LEU A 49 7.18 -3.58 1.62
CA LEU A 49 6.59 -4.32 2.72
C LEU A 49 7.67 -4.59 3.76
N VAL A 50 7.45 -4.19 5.01
CA VAL A 50 8.35 -4.44 6.13
C VAL A 50 7.72 -5.50 7.03
N ASP A 51 8.44 -6.58 7.27
CA ASP A 51 8.07 -7.57 8.29
C ASP A 51 8.56 -7.06 9.66
N GLY A 52 7.66 -6.42 10.38
CA GLY A 52 7.90 -5.81 11.69
C GLY A 52 7.73 -6.78 12.86
N ASN A 53 7.42 -8.06 12.61
CA ASN A 53 7.44 -9.09 13.63
C ASN A 53 8.86 -9.66 13.74
N PHE A 54 9.77 -8.93 14.37
CA PHE A 54 11.19 -9.29 14.35
C PHE A 54 11.54 -10.62 15.03
N GLU A 55 10.72 -11.10 15.95
CA GLU A 55 10.96 -12.38 16.62
C GLU A 55 10.47 -13.56 15.78
N PHE A 56 9.31 -13.43 15.12
CA PHE A 56 8.61 -14.53 14.46
C PHE A 56 8.01 -14.12 13.10
N GLY A 57 8.77 -13.37 12.31
CA GLY A 57 8.31 -12.87 11.01
C GLY A 57 8.11 -13.98 9.99
N ASP A 58 6.90 -14.04 9.43
CA ASP A 58 6.47 -15.08 8.50
C ASP A 58 6.32 -14.57 7.05
N VAL A 59 6.48 -13.26 6.81
CA VAL A 59 6.20 -12.66 5.49
C VAL A 59 7.05 -13.31 4.38
N GLY A 60 8.32 -13.57 4.67
CA GLY A 60 9.22 -14.23 3.73
C GLY A 60 8.74 -15.63 3.32
N VAL A 61 8.22 -16.40 4.28
CA VAL A 61 7.65 -17.73 4.03
C VAL A 61 6.34 -17.62 3.25
N LEU A 62 5.45 -16.70 3.65
CA LEU A 62 4.14 -16.50 3.01
C LEU A 62 4.23 -16.02 1.55
N LEU A 63 5.32 -15.34 1.19
CA LEU A 63 5.59 -14.85 -0.17
C LEU A 63 6.61 -15.71 -0.93
N ASN A 64 7.05 -16.83 -0.34
CA ASN A 64 8.06 -17.72 -0.92
C ASN A 64 9.33 -16.98 -1.39
N LEU A 65 9.86 -16.12 -0.51
CA LEU A 65 11.05 -15.30 -0.77
C LEU A 65 12.32 -15.96 -0.24
N PRO A 66 13.48 -15.73 -0.88
CA PRO A 66 14.75 -16.16 -0.32
C PRO A 66 15.03 -15.36 0.96
N ASN A 67 15.10 -16.03 2.11
CA ASN A 67 15.36 -15.38 3.41
C ASN A 67 16.87 -15.32 3.73
N THR A 68 17.67 -14.88 2.75
CA THR A 68 19.14 -14.85 2.87
C THR A 68 19.66 -13.54 3.45
N ARG A 69 18.87 -12.47 3.38
CA ARG A 69 19.18 -11.12 3.88
C ARG A 69 17.93 -10.56 4.53
N THR A 70 18.11 -9.85 5.63
CA THR A 70 17.07 -9.39 6.54
C THR A 70 17.42 -8.03 7.11
N ILE A 71 16.50 -7.44 7.87
CA ILE A 71 16.74 -6.21 8.62
C ILE A 71 17.94 -6.30 9.58
N ALA A 72 18.28 -7.50 10.07
CA ALA A 72 19.43 -7.69 10.95
C ALA A 72 20.77 -7.38 10.24
N ASP A 73 20.84 -7.51 8.92
CA ASP A 73 22.02 -7.14 8.12
C ASP A 73 22.26 -5.63 8.10
N ALA A 74 21.23 -4.82 8.35
CA ALA A 74 21.32 -3.37 8.51
C ALA A 74 21.38 -2.92 9.99
N ALA A 75 21.36 -3.87 10.95
CA ALA A 75 21.25 -3.57 12.37
C ALA A 75 22.60 -3.46 13.11
N GLY A 76 23.73 -3.68 12.43
CA GLY A 76 25.07 -3.63 13.06
C GLY A 76 25.46 -2.20 13.46
N GLU A 77 26.10 -2.04 14.63
CA GLU A 77 26.40 -0.73 15.25
C GLU A 77 27.24 0.23 14.38
N ASN A 78 28.03 -0.29 13.43
CA ASN A 78 28.86 0.49 12.51
C ASN A 78 28.44 0.35 11.04
N THR A 79 27.20 -0.10 10.81
CA THR A 79 26.69 -0.25 9.45
C THR A 79 26.22 1.12 8.97
N ASP A 80 26.81 1.61 7.89
CA ASP A 80 26.26 2.78 7.20
C ASP A 80 25.04 2.32 6.41
N ILE A 81 23.86 2.81 6.80
CA ILE A 81 22.61 2.42 6.18
C ILE A 81 22.31 3.41 5.07
N ASP A 82 22.54 3.00 3.82
CA ASP A 82 22.24 3.75 2.62
C ASP A 82 21.21 3.04 1.72
N GLU A 83 20.81 3.71 0.63
CA GLU A 83 19.82 3.18 -0.32
C GLU A 83 20.32 1.91 -1.02
N GLU A 84 21.62 1.81 -1.31
CA GLU A 84 22.22 0.66 -1.99
C GLU A 84 22.20 -0.59 -1.10
N LEU A 85 22.62 -0.46 0.16
CA LEU A 85 22.55 -1.53 1.15
C LEU A 85 21.10 -1.98 1.32
N LEU A 86 20.18 -1.04 1.51
CA LEU A 86 18.79 -1.34 1.76
C LEU A 86 18.14 -2.06 0.56
N ASP A 87 18.40 -1.62 -0.67
CA ASP A 87 17.90 -2.31 -1.86
C ASP A 87 18.48 -3.73 -1.99
N GLY A 88 19.75 -3.91 -1.62
CA GLY A 88 20.46 -5.19 -1.65
C GLY A 88 19.94 -6.22 -0.64
N ILE A 89 19.35 -5.78 0.48
CA ILE A 89 18.73 -6.68 1.48
C ILE A 89 17.22 -6.86 1.30
N MET A 90 16.59 -6.13 0.39
CA MET A 90 15.16 -6.22 0.11
C MET A 90 14.88 -7.07 -1.14
N PRO A 91 14.59 -8.37 -1.00
CA PRO A 91 14.19 -9.20 -2.13
C PRO A 91 12.93 -8.66 -2.81
N SER A 92 12.88 -8.83 -4.14
CA SER A 92 11.69 -8.53 -4.93
C SER A 92 10.78 -9.75 -5.01
N HIS A 93 9.51 -9.57 -4.68
CA HIS A 93 8.49 -10.56 -4.95
C HIS A 93 8.02 -10.48 -6.40
N SER A 94 7.47 -11.59 -6.93
CA SER A 94 6.95 -11.67 -8.30
C SER A 94 5.80 -10.70 -8.61
N SER A 95 5.15 -10.16 -7.56
CA SER A 95 4.12 -9.11 -7.69
C SER A 95 4.67 -7.70 -7.88
N GLY A 96 6.00 -7.51 -7.77
CA GLY A 96 6.65 -6.20 -7.92
C GLY A 96 6.89 -5.44 -6.61
N ILE A 97 6.49 -5.99 -5.46
CA ILE A 97 6.82 -5.40 -4.15
C ILE A 97 8.24 -5.77 -3.74
N LYS A 98 8.89 -4.85 -3.01
CA LYS A 98 10.15 -5.09 -2.31
C LYS A 98 9.85 -5.38 -0.85
N VAL A 99 10.55 -6.35 -0.26
CA VAL A 99 10.24 -6.79 1.11
C VAL A 99 11.47 -6.68 2.00
N LEU A 100 11.37 -5.97 3.11
CA LEU A 100 12.36 -6.00 4.18
C LEU A 100 11.96 -7.08 5.18
N LEU A 101 12.71 -8.18 5.20
CA LEU A 101 12.40 -9.36 6.00
C LEU A 101 12.85 -9.20 7.45
N ALA A 102 12.05 -9.77 8.37
CA ALA A 102 12.42 -9.92 9.76
C ALA A 102 13.66 -10.83 9.89
N PRO A 103 14.40 -10.74 11.01
CA PRO A 103 15.54 -11.62 11.25
C PRO A 103 15.16 -13.10 11.16
N VAL A 104 16.07 -13.92 10.62
CA VAL A 104 15.87 -15.39 10.47
C VAL A 104 15.74 -16.15 11.80
N ARG A 105 16.15 -15.52 12.90
CA ARG A 105 16.17 -16.10 14.24
C ARG A 105 15.71 -15.07 15.27
N PRO A 106 14.88 -15.47 16.25
CA PRO A 106 14.36 -14.54 17.26
C PRO A 106 15.47 -13.82 18.05
N GLU A 107 16.58 -14.51 18.35
CA GLU A 107 17.69 -13.91 19.12
C GLU A 107 18.33 -12.69 18.42
N LEU A 108 18.20 -12.61 17.09
CA LEU A 108 18.73 -11.49 16.30
C LEU A 108 17.80 -10.28 16.32
N ALA A 109 16.54 -10.42 16.76
CA ALA A 109 15.60 -9.30 16.90
C ALA A 109 16.15 -8.21 17.81
N GLY A 110 16.88 -8.60 18.86
CA GLY A 110 17.50 -7.67 19.81
C GLY A 110 18.60 -6.79 19.21
N LEU A 111 19.14 -7.13 18.03
CA LEU A 111 20.12 -6.28 17.32
C LEU A 111 19.46 -5.06 16.69
N VAL A 112 18.18 -5.17 16.32
CA VAL A 112 17.43 -4.10 15.66
C VAL A 112 17.05 -3.05 16.70
N LYS A 113 17.75 -1.91 16.74
CA LYS A 113 17.39 -0.79 17.62
C LYS A 113 16.61 0.28 16.85
N VAL A 114 15.92 1.12 17.63
CA VAL A 114 15.08 2.20 17.10
C VAL A 114 15.87 3.17 16.23
N ASP A 115 17.17 3.39 16.50
CA ASP A 115 17.96 4.32 15.71
C ASP A 115 18.29 3.79 14.31
N GLN A 116 18.58 2.49 14.16
CA GLN A 116 18.67 1.88 12.82
C GLN A 116 17.30 1.88 12.13
N LEU A 117 16.21 1.62 12.86
CA LEU A 117 14.86 1.67 12.29
C LEU A 117 14.53 3.05 11.72
N LYS A 118 14.88 4.12 12.42
CA LYS A 118 14.70 5.51 11.93
C LYS A 118 15.43 5.75 10.61
N GLN A 119 16.69 5.33 10.50
CA GLN A 119 17.49 5.48 9.27
C GLN A 119 16.89 4.69 8.11
N ILE A 120 16.54 3.42 8.35
CA ILE A 120 15.87 2.57 7.37
C ILE A 120 14.56 3.22 6.91
N PHE A 121 13.74 3.71 7.84
CA PHE A 121 12.45 4.31 7.50
C PHE A 121 12.56 5.62 6.72
N ASP A 122 13.55 6.45 7.03
CA ASP A 122 13.82 7.67 6.28
C ASP A 122 14.15 7.35 4.81
N ILE A 123 14.94 6.29 4.55
CA ILE A 123 15.23 5.82 3.19
C ILE A 123 13.97 5.24 2.54
N LEU A 124 13.24 4.37 3.24
CA LEU A 124 12.03 3.73 2.68
C LEU A 124 10.98 4.76 2.26
N THR A 125 10.69 5.75 3.11
CA THR A 125 9.68 6.78 2.84
C THR A 125 10.08 7.77 1.72
N LYS A 126 11.38 7.93 1.46
CA LYS A 126 11.89 8.70 0.32
C LYS A 126 11.80 7.92 -1.00
N THR A 127 12.08 6.62 -0.93
CA THR A 127 12.29 5.72 -2.08
C THR A 127 11.00 5.08 -2.60
N TYR A 128 10.08 4.75 -1.69
CA TYR A 128 8.82 4.06 -1.97
C TYR A 128 7.63 5.00 -1.76
N VAL A 129 6.61 4.90 -2.60
CA VAL A 129 5.39 5.72 -2.48
C VAL A 129 4.54 5.23 -1.32
N TYR A 130 4.52 3.91 -1.10
CA TYR A 130 3.84 3.29 0.03
C TYR A 130 4.78 2.32 0.75
N THR A 131 4.80 2.42 2.06
CA THR A 131 5.47 1.46 2.95
C THR A 131 4.41 0.83 3.84
N VAL A 132 4.22 -0.48 3.69
CA VAL A 132 3.31 -1.28 4.52
C VAL A 132 4.14 -2.00 5.56
N ILE A 133 3.72 -1.97 6.82
CA ILE A 133 4.44 -2.61 7.93
C ILE A 133 3.52 -3.68 8.51
N ASP A 134 3.97 -4.92 8.50
CA ASP A 134 3.30 -6.01 9.21
C ASP A 134 3.77 -6.02 10.67
N LEU A 135 2.87 -5.71 11.60
CA LEU A 135 3.21 -5.54 13.02
C LEU A 135 2.66 -6.68 13.88
N TRP A 136 3.43 -7.08 14.88
CA TRP A 136 2.97 -7.98 15.92
C TRP A 136 2.10 -7.27 16.96
N LYS A 137 1.33 -8.05 17.72
CA LYS A 137 0.50 -7.60 18.85
C LYS A 137 1.32 -7.32 20.12
N SER A 138 2.36 -6.50 20.02
CA SER A 138 3.21 -6.06 21.13
C SER A 138 3.29 -4.53 21.19
N PHE A 139 3.77 -4.01 22.31
CA PHE A 139 4.05 -2.58 22.48
C PHE A 139 5.53 -2.38 22.86
N GLN A 140 6.40 -3.12 22.19
CA GLN A 140 7.85 -2.89 22.28
C GLN A 140 8.21 -1.60 21.54
N ASP A 141 9.38 -1.03 21.84
CA ASP A 141 9.84 0.25 21.30
C ASP A 141 9.77 0.32 19.77
N ALA A 142 10.12 -0.75 19.07
CA ALA A 142 10.01 -0.84 17.61
C ALA A 142 8.56 -0.71 17.12
N THR A 143 7.63 -1.43 17.75
CA THR A 143 6.21 -1.36 17.40
C THR A 143 5.65 0.03 17.66
N ILE A 144 5.98 0.64 18.80
CA ILE A 144 5.54 2.01 19.12
C ILE A 144 6.10 3.00 18.09
N PHE A 145 7.38 2.89 17.74
CA PHE A 145 8.00 3.71 16.69
C PHE A 145 7.22 3.62 15.36
N PHE A 146 6.81 2.43 14.95
CA PHE A 146 6.02 2.24 13.74
C PHE A 146 4.62 2.82 13.87
N LEU A 147 3.95 2.64 15.01
CA LEU A 147 2.63 3.21 15.26
C LEU A 147 2.67 4.75 15.26
N ASP A 148 3.70 5.36 15.85
CA ASP A 148 3.89 6.81 15.88
C ASP A 148 4.10 7.37 14.46
N THR A 149 4.95 6.71 13.67
CA THR A 149 5.36 7.17 12.34
C THR A 149 4.28 6.92 11.27
N ALA A 150 3.38 5.97 11.47
CA ALA A 150 2.38 5.61 10.46
C ALA A 150 1.35 6.73 10.21
N ASP A 151 1.04 6.97 8.92
CA ASP A 151 -0.08 7.83 8.51
C ASP A 151 -1.44 7.18 8.82
N LEU A 152 -1.49 5.84 8.69
CA LEU A 152 -2.68 5.03 8.89
C LEU A 152 -2.30 3.69 9.55
N ILE A 153 -3.06 3.32 10.56
CA ILE A 153 -3.01 2.04 11.27
C ILE A 153 -4.25 1.25 10.87
N ILE A 154 -4.07 0.06 10.31
CA ILE A 154 -5.16 -0.88 10.04
C ILE A 154 -5.22 -1.87 11.20
N LEU A 155 -6.21 -1.72 12.08
CA LEU A 155 -6.43 -2.62 13.20
C LEU A 155 -7.28 -3.81 12.75
N VAL A 156 -6.69 -5.00 12.76
CA VAL A 156 -7.38 -6.23 12.37
C VAL A 156 -8.00 -6.90 13.59
N ALA A 157 -9.32 -7.01 13.62
CA ALA A 157 -10.06 -7.76 14.63
C ALA A 157 -10.84 -8.92 14.00
N ALA A 158 -11.11 -9.98 14.77
CA ALA A 158 -12.06 -11.03 14.45
C ALA A 158 -13.36 -10.82 15.25
N THR A 159 -14.39 -11.60 14.93
CA THR A 159 -15.72 -11.48 15.56
C THR A 159 -15.87 -12.24 16.88
N ASP A 160 -14.77 -12.63 17.51
CA ASP A 160 -14.76 -13.28 18.81
C ASP A 160 -14.52 -12.30 19.97
N ILE A 161 -15.00 -12.66 21.15
CA ILE A 161 -14.94 -11.83 22.36
C ILE A 161 -13.50 -11.41 22.72
N PRO A 162 -12.49 -12.32 22.73
CA PRO A 162 -11.10 -11.92 22.97
C PRO A 162 -10.59 -10.86 21.99
N SER A 163 -10.87 -11.02 20.69
CA SER A 163 -10.44 -10.05 19.68
C SER A 163 -11.12 -8.69 19.86
N ILE A 164 -12.41 -8.66 20.19
CA ILE A 164 -13.15 -7.43 20.46
C ILE A 164 -12.59 -6.72 21.70
N LYS A 165 -12.32 -7.47 22.77
CA LYS A 165 -11.67 -6.94 23.98
C LYS A 165 -10.32 -6.30 23.66
N ASN A 166 -9.47 -7.00 22.91
CA ASN A 166 -8.13 -6.50 22.55
C ASN A 166 -8.20 -5.26 21.65
N ALA A 167 -9.14 -5.23 20.70
CA ALA A 167 -9.35 -4.06 19.86
C ALA A 167 -9.77 -2.84 20.69
N LYS A 168 -10.67 -3.03 21.66
CA LYS A 168 -11.05 -1.97 22.61
C LYS A 168 -9.86 -1.45 23.42
N LEU A 169 -9.04 -2.35 23.98
CA LEU A 169 -7.83 -1.96 24.72
C LEU A 169 -6.83 -1.21 23.83
N PHE A 170 -6.71 -1.59 22.56
CA PHE A 170 -5.87 -0.88 21.61
C PHE A 170 -6.38 0.55 21.38
N PHE A 171 -7.69 0.75 21.21
CA PHE A 171 -8.26 2.09 21.07
C PHE A 171 -8.04 2.96 22.31
N GLU A 172 -8.25 2.42 23.51
CA GLU A 172 -7.94 3.10 24.77
C GLU A 172 -6.45 3.53 24.83
N LEU A 173 -5.54 2.68 24.36
CA LEU A 173 -4.13 3.04 24.26
C LEU A 173 -3.89 4.14 23.22
N THR A 174 -4.52 4.08 22.04
CA THR A 174 -4.34 5.12 21.02
C THR A 174 -4.84 6.49 21.49
N GLU A 175 -5.87 6.53 22.35
CA GLU A 175 -6.31 7.75 23.01
C GLU A 175 -5.27 8.28 24.00
N GLN A 176 -4.65 7.40 24.79
CA GLN A 176 -3.55 7.76 25.71
C GLN A 176 -2.31 8.28 24.97
N LEU A 177 -2.00 7.69 23.81
CA LEU A 177 -0.92 8.12 22.91
C LEU A 177 -1.32 9.35 22.06
N GLN A 178 -2.54 9.87 22.24
CA GLN A 178 -3.06 11.06 21.56
C GLN A 178 -3.08 10.94 20.03
N TYR A 179 -3.29 9.73 19.50
CA TYR A 179 -3.48 9.54 18.07
C TYR A 179 -4.82 10.12 17.62
N ARG A 180 -4.84 10.70 16.41
CA ARG A 180 -6.09 11.15 15.78
C ARG A 180 -6.99 9.93 15.54
N PRO A 181 -8.30 9.99 15.80
CA PRO A 181 -9.21 8.87 15.54
C PRO A 181 -9.16 8.37 14.09
N GLU A 182 -8.98 9.27 13.13
CA GLU A 182 -8.89 8.97 11.69
C GLU A 182 -7.70 8.06 11.34
N LYS A 183 -6.63 8.14 12.15
CA LYS A 183 -5.37 7.38 11.99
C LYS A 183 -5.61 5.89 12.16
N VAL A 184 -6.67 5.47 12.86
CA VAL A 184 -6.97 4.05 13.07
C VAL A 184 -8.18 3.64 12.23
N LEU A 185 -8.00 2.62 11.40
CA LEU A 185 -9.03 1.98 10.59
C LEU A 185 -9.27 0.57 11.13
N LEU A 186 -10.39 0.37 11.82
CA LEU A 186 -10.81 -0.95 12.27
C LEU A 186 -11.34 -1.77 11.09
N ILE A 187 -10.85 -3.01 10.95
CA ILE A 187 -11.43 -3.99 10.04
C ILE A 187 -11.85 -5.25 10.80
N LEU A 188 -12.95 -5.88 10.38
CA LEU A 188 -13.31 -7.21 10.86
C LEU A 188 -12.90 -8.25 9.83
N ASN A 189 -12.06 -9.18 10.25
CA ASN A 189 -11.56 -10.28 9.47
C ASN A 189 -12.32 -11.57 9.75
N ARG A 190 -12.33 -12.47 8.77
CA ARG A 190 -13.01 -13.77 8.82
C ARG A 190 -14.52 -13.65 9.07
N GLU A 191 -15.14 -12.61 8.52
CA GLU A 191 -16.59 -12.44 8.59
C GLU A 191 -17.28 -13.54 7.75
N ASP A 192 -18.13 -14.34 8.37
CA ASP A 192 -18.88 -15.41 7.70
C ASP A 192 -20.39 -15.28 7.89
N GLY A 193 -20.86 -14.21 8.54
CA GLY A 193 -22.26 -13.96 8.84
C GLY A 193 -22.87 -14.94 9.85
N ARG A 194 -22.07 -15.83 10.46
CA ARG A 194 -22.49 -16.82 11.47
C ARG A 194 -22.08 -16.41 12.88
N SER A 195 -21.34 -15.32 13.03
CA SER A 195 -21.01 -14.72 14.31
C SER A 195 -22.29 -14.45 15.11
N SER A 196 -22.29 -14.85 16.38
CA SER A 196 -23.37 -14.51 17.32
C SER A 196 -23.40 -13.02 17.67
N ILE A 197 -22.30 -12.30 17.40
CA ILE A 197 -22.15 -10.87 17.69
C ILE A 197 -22.25 -10.12 16.36
N SER A 198 -23.21 -9.21 16.25
CA SER A 198 -23.40 -8.42 15.03
C SER A 198 -22.33 -7.32 14.91
N PRO A 199 -21.98 -6.87 13.69
CA PRO A 199 -21.07 -5.74 13.50
C PRO A 199 -21.48 -4.48 14.28
N LYS A 200 -22.79 -4.22 14.42
CA LYS A 200 -23.31 -3.08 15.18
C LYS A 200 -23.02 -3.18 16.68
N ASP A 201 -23.12 -4.38 17.24
CA ASP A 201 -22.80 -4.62 18.66
C ASP A 201 -21.29 -4.48 18.90
N ILE A 202 -20.48 -4.89 17.93
CA ILE A 202 -19.02 -4.71 17.95
C ILE A 202 -18.67 -3.22 17.93
N GLU A 203 -19.26 -2.43 17.03
CA GLU A 203 -19.09 -0.98 16.97
C GLU A 203 -19.51 -0.30 18.28
N ALA A 204 -20.64 -0.72 18.87
CA ALA A 204 -21.09 -0.16 20.14
C ALA A 204 -20.14 -0.49 21.31
N SER A 205 -19.57 -1.69 21.32
CA SER A 205 -18.62 -2.14 22.36
C SER A 205 -17.27 -1.43 22.25
N ILE A 206 -16.74 -1.32 21.03
CA ILE A 206 -15.45 -0.71 20.73
C ILE A 206 -15.54 0.82 20.70
N LYS A 207 -16.72 1.37 20.41
CA LYS A 207 -17.01 2.80 20.21
C LYS A 207 -16.30 3.44 19.01
N HIS A 208 -15.85 2.62 18.06
CA HIS A 208 -15.28 3.07 16.80
C HIS A 208 -15.95 2.36 15.62
N PRO A 209 -16.12 3.05 14.47
CA PRO A 209 -16.77 2.46 13.31
C PRO A 209 -15.89 1.41 12.65
N ILE A 210 -16.53 0.38 12.10
CA ILE A 210 -15.86 -0.62 11.27
C ILE A 210 -15.70 -0.06 9.85
N GLY A 211 -14.47 -0.02 9.36
CA GLY A 211 -14.17 0.50 8.02
C GLY A 211 -14.21 -0.53 6.91
N ALA A 212 -14.05 -1.82 7.23
CA ALA A 212 -14.20 -2.91 6.25
C ALA A 212 -14.54 -4.24 6.92
N LEU A 213 -15.25 -5.09 6.17
CA LEU A 213 -15.50 -6.50 6.50
C LEU A 213 -14.78 -7.38 5.49
N ILE A 214 -13.91 -8.27 5.97
CA ILE A 214 -13.15 -9.20 5.13
C ILE A 214 -13.77 -10.60 5.28
N PRO A 215 -14.34 -11.16 4.20
CA PRO A 215 -15.07 -12.42 4.28
C PRO A 215 -14.13 -13.59 4.55
N LYS A 216 -14.62 -14.58 5.29
CA LYS A 216 -13.90 -15.82 5.53
C LYS A 216 -13.84 -16.68 4.27
N ASP A 217 -12.63 -16.93 3.77
CA ASP A 217 -12.38 -17.91 2.71
C ASP A 217 -11.06 -18.65 2.95
N GLU A 218 -11.14 -19.76 3.68
CA GLU A 218 -9.98 -20.58 4.05
C GLU A 218 -9.35 -21.24 2.83
N ARG A 219 -10.16 -21.65 1.84
CA ARG A 219 -9.67 -22.34 0.65
C ARG A 219 -8.78 -21.41 -0.17
N THR A 220 -9.28 -20.22 -0.50
CA THR A 220 -8.52 -19.22 -1.26
C THR A 220 -7.23 -18.83 -0.53
N THR A 221 -7.34 -18.62 0.79
CA THR A 221 -6.20 -18.25 1.63
C THR A 221 -5.13 -19.35 1.66
N LEU A 222 -5.52 -20.61 1.87
CA LEU A 222 -4.60 -21.75 1.89
C LEU A 222 -3.86 -21.91 0.56
N PHE A 223 -4.58 -21.83 -0.57
CA PHE A 223 -3.96 -21.89 -1.90
C PHE A 223 -2.97 -20.74 -2.14
N SER A 224 -3.27 -19.55 -1.62
CA SER A 224 -2.39 -18.38 -1.69
C SER A 224 -1.08 -18.65 -0.94
N MET A 225 -1.19 -19.10 0.31
CA MET A 225 -0.05 -19.37 1.19
C MET A 225 0.86 -20.47 0.64
N GLN A 226 0.27 -21.60 0.20
CA GLN A 226 1.04 -22.73 -0.33
C GLN A 226 1.83 -22.41 -1.60
N ARG A 227 1.42 -21.37 -2.35
CA ARG A 227 2.05 -20.97 -3.60
C ARG A 227 2.97 -19.75 -3.47
N GLY A 228 2.98 -19.08 -2.32
CA GLY A 228 3.67 -17.80 -2.16
C GLY A 228 3.06 -16.66 -2.99
N MET A 229 1.84 -16.81 -3.51
CA MET A 229 1.26 -15.87 -4.48
C MET A 229 -0.01 -15.24 -3.90
N PRO A 230 -0.05 -13.91 -3.69
CA PRO A 230 -1.23 -13.25 -3.14
C PRO A 230 -2.49 -13.51 -3.97
N PHE A 231 -3.58 -13.94 -3.33
CA PHE A 231 -4.84 -14.24 -4.00
C PHE A 231 -5.42 -13.06 -4.79
N VAL A 232 -5.11 -11.81 -4.41
CA VAL A 232 -5.50 -10.62 -5.17
C VAL A 232 -4.88 -10.59 -6.57
N THR A 233 -3.77 -11.30 -6.79
CA THR A 233 -3.13 -11.40 -8.12
C THR A 233 -3.65 -12.57 -8.94
N THR A 234 -4.00 -13.68 -8.28
CA THR A 234 -4.33 -14.97 -8.92
C THR A 234 -5.83 -15.26 -9.00
N GLN A 235 -6.63 -14.73 -8.07
CA GLN A 235 -8.06 -15.01 -7.89
C GLN A 235 -8.85 -13.70 -7.71
N ARG A 236 -8.72 -12.77 -8.67
CA ARG A 236 -9.24 -11.38 -8.58
C ARG A 236 -10.76 -11.25 -8.36
N THR A 237 -11.54 -12.26 -8.74
CA THR A 237 -13.01 -12.19 -8.74
C THR A 237 -13.64 -12.71 -7.45
N VAL A 238 -12.89 -13.37 -6.58
CA VAL A 238 -13.46 -13.92 -5.34
C VAL A 238 -13.78 -12.80 -4.35
N PRO A 239 -14.85 -12.92 -3.53
CA PRO A 239 -15.25 -11.87 -2.59
C PRO A 239 -14.12 -11.41 -1.67
N LEU A 240 -13.27 -12.33 -1.22
CA LEU A 240 -12.09 -12.03 -0.40
C LEU A 240 -11.11 -11.08 -1.13
N ALA A 241 -10.77 -11.36 -2.39
CA ALA A 241 -9.88 -10.49 -3.17
C ALA A 241 -10.49 -9.10 -3.39
N GLN A 242 -11.80 -9.05 -3.69
CA GLN A 242 -12.52 -7.79 -3.88
C GLN A 242 -12.57 -6.95 -2.59
N ALA A 243 -12.77 -7.60 -1.44
CA ALA A 243 -12.76 -6.94 -0.13
C ALA A 243 -11.39 -6.32 0.19
N ILE A 244 -10.29 -7.02 -0.10
CA ILE A 244 -8.93 -6.47 0.08
C ILE A 244 -8.67 -5.28 -0.86
N VAL A 245 -9.12 -5.36 -2.12
CA VAL A 245 -9.00 -4.22 -3.05
C VAL A 245 -9.83 -3.02 -2.58
N ALA A 246 -11.03 -3.25 -2.05
CA ALA A 246 -11.85 -2.20 -1.48
C ALA A 246 -11.19 -1.57 -0.24
N LEU A 247 -10.64 -2.39 0.67
CA LEU A 247 -9.88 -1.93 1.83
C LEU A 247 -8.68 -1.07 1.40
N ALA A 248 -7.91 -1.50 0.40
CA ALA A 248 -6.79 -0.74 -0.12
C ALA A 248 -7.24 0.64 -0.64
N ARG A 249 -8.37 0.73 -1.36
CA ARG A 249 -8.91 2.03 -1.80
C ARG A 249 -9.31 2.92 -0.62
N THR A 250 -9.98 2.38 0.38
CA THR A 250 -10.34 3.13 1.60
C THR A 250 -9.10 3.64 2.33
N ALA A 251 -8.06 2.81 2.45
CA ALA A 251 -6.80 3.19 3.07
C ALA A 251 -6.12 4.34 2.30
N LEU A 252 -6.04 4.23 0.97
CA LEU A 252 -5.48 5.28 0.13
C LEU A 252 -6.24 6.60 0.25
N GLN A 253 -7.57 6.57 0.30
CA GLN A 253 -8.38 7.77 0.51
C GLN A 253 -8.12 8.44 1.86
N ARG A 254 -7.85 7.67 2.91
CA ARG A 254 -7.53 8.20 4.25
C ARG A 254 -6.12 8.74 4.39
N ILE A 255 -5.17 8.24 3.61
CA ILE A 255 -3.79 8.75 3.57
C ILE A 255 -3.71 9.98 2.64
N ALA A 256 -4.56 10.07 1.61
CA ALA A 256 -4.58 11.15 0.63
C ALA A 256 -5.37 12.46 0.95
N PRO A 257 -5.95 12.75 2.14
CA PRO A 257 -6.76 13.96 2.30
C PRO A 257 -5.98 15.27 2.18
N GLU A 258 -4.64 15.27 2.24
CA GLU A 258 -3.83 16.49 2.18
C GLU A 258 -3.20 16.81 0.80
N LYS A 259 -3.18 15.88 -0.17
CA LYS A 259 -2.60 16.17 -1.51
C LYS A 259 -3.59 16.74 -2.54
N ALA A 260 -4.89 16.70 -2.25
CA ALA A 260 -5.93 17.16 -3.18
C ALA A 260 -6.32 18.64 -3.04
N ALA A 261 -5.79 19.37 -2.04
CA ALA A 261 -6.13 20.78 -1.80
C ALA A 261 -5.34 21.79 -2.68
N VAL A 262 -4.42 21.33 -3.52
CA VAL A 262 -3.81 22.18 -4.55
C VAL A 262 -4.73 22.18 -5.77
N SER A 263 -5.61 23.17 -5.80
CA SER A 263 -6.47 23.46 -6.96
C SER A 263 -5.61 23.61 -8.23
N PRO A 264 -6.00 23.00 -9.37
CA PRO A 264 -5.31 23.25 -10.62
C PRO A 264 -5.54 24.71 -11.01
N SER A 265 -4.45 25.44 -11.21
CA SER A 265 -4.46 26.81 -11.71
C SER A 265 -5.29 26.90 -13.00
N PRO A 266 -6.07 27.96 -13.21
CA PRO A 266 -6.90 28.08 -14.41
C PRO A 266 -6.00 28.13 -15.65
N LYS A 267 -6.25 27.22 -16.61
CA LYS A 267 -5.56 27.21 -17.91
C LYS A 267 -5.68 28.60 -18.57
N PRO A 268 -4.62 29.12 -19.20
CA PRO A 268 -4.72 30.37 -19.95
C PRO A 268 -5.70 30.21 -21.11
N SER A 269 -6.55 31.21 -21.28
CA SER A 269 -7.54 31.29 -22.35
C SER A 269 -6.88 31.25 -23.74
N PRO A 270 -7.52 30.62 -24.74
CA PRO A 270 -6.98 30.56 -26.09
C PRO A 270 -6.95 31.95 -26.70
N GLN A 271 -5.76 32.38 -27.12
CA GLN A 271 -5.54 33.60 -27.89
C GLN A 271 -6.41 33.58 -29.15
N SER A 272 -7.17 34.66 -29.32
CA SER A 272 -7.94 34.97 -30.52
C SER A 272 -7.03 34.98 -31.75
N LYS A 273 -7.42 34.20 -32.76
CA LYS A 273 -6.80 34.22 -34.10
C LYS A 273 -6.77 35.65 -34.64
N GLU A 274 -5.57 36.18 -34.83
CA GLU A 274 -5.35 37.36 -35.66
C GLU A 274 -5.79 37.05 -37.10
N THR A 275 -6.76 37.83 -37.55
CA THR A 275 -7.21 37.92 -38.93
C THR A 275 -6.10 38.53 -39.78
N THR A 276 -5.54 37.75 -40.70
CA THR A 276 -4.65 38.24 -41.76
C THR A 276 -5.48 39.05 -42.77
N PRO A 277 -5.12 40.31 -43.09
CA PRO A 277 -5.79 41.03 -44.17
C PRO A 277 -5.19 40.64 -45.52
N SER A 278 -6.06 40.18 -46.41
CA SER A 278 -5.85 40.08 -47.85
C SER A 278 -5.43 41.44 -48.43
N LYS A 279 -4.37 41.48 -49.24
CA LYS A 279 -4.23 42.42 -50.37
C LYS A 279 -3.16 41.99 -51.39
N ASN A 280 -3.68 41.75 -52.60
CA ASN A 280 -3.18 42.13 -53.92
C ASN A 280 -1.86 41.56 -54.45
N GLY A 281 -2.01 40.66 -55.43
CA GLY A 281 -0.98 40.35 -56.41
C GLY A 281 -0.69 41.52 -57.36
N LEU A 282 0.54 41.54 -57.85
CA LEU A 282 1.01 42.41 -58.92
C LEU A 282 1.64 41.54 -60.02
N PHE A 283 1.00 41.49 -61.20
CA PHE A 283 1.67 41.19 -62.47
C PHE A 283 2.09 42.50 -63.15
N SER A 284 3.18 42.40 -63.90
CA SER A 284 4.03 43.42 -64.52
C SER A 284 3.44 44.13 -65.75
N ARG A 285 3.95 45.36 -66.02
CA ARG A 285 4.13 46.11 -67.31
C ARG A 285 2.94 46.14 -68.29
N LYS A 286 2.47 47.28 -68.79
CA LYS A 286 3.11 48.48 -69.36
C LYS A 286 2.13 49.64 -69.24
#